data_AF-A0A1F5CK02-F1
#
_entry.id   AF-A0A1F5CK02-F1
#
_cell.length_a   1.000
_cell.length_b   1.000
_cell.length_c   1.000
_cell.angle_alpha   90.00
_cell.angle_beta   90.00
_cell.angle_gamma   90.00
#
_symmetry.space_group_name_H-M   'P 1'
#
loop_
_entity.id
_entity.type
_entity.pdbx_description
1 polymer ?
#
loop_
_entity_poly.entity_id
_entity_poly.type
_entity_poly.pdbx_seq_one_letter_code
_entity_poly.pdbx_strand_id
1 'polypeptide(L)'
;MLVKDLKGRYLLIERMKYPIGFACPAGHLEEGESFEQAAKRELKEEVGLEAVSLKEILHEKSQNPCRRKGGDWHEWKIYEIKTAGEVIIEPTEVKKYLWSGPKNLRKLAERTAERESGKISESEWNANPGIEPVWRDFFKELGIL
;
A
#
# COMPACT_ATOMS: atom_id res chain seq x y z
N MET A 1 1.10 -5.63 -0.98
CA MET A 1 1.04 -6.43 -2.22
C MET A 1 1.39 -5.57 -3.40
N LEU A 2 2.35 -5.97 -4.23
CA LEU A 2 2.83 -5.17 -5.35
C LEU A 2 2.26 -5.73 -6.67
N VAL A 3 1.31 -5.00 -7.25
CA VAL A 3 0.63 -5.36 -8.50
C VAL A 3 0.98 -4.35 -9.59
N LYS A 4 1.32 -4.84 -10.78
CA LYS A 4 1.62 -4.02 -11.96
C LYS A 4 0.61 -4.28 -13.07
N ASP A 5 0.21 -3.23 -13.77
CA ASP A 5 -0.53 -3.38 -15.02
C ASP A 5 0.41 -3.68 -16.20
N LEU A 6 -0.16 -3.89 -17.40
CA LEU A 6 0.60 -4.14 -18.63
C LEU A 6 1.52 -2.97 -19.04
N LYS A 7 1.33 -1.78 -18.47
CA LYS A 7 2.16 -0.59 -18.72
C LYS A 7 3.25 -0.42 -17.66
N GLY A 8 3.40 -1.37 -16.73
CA GLY A 8 4.37 -1.33 -15.64
C GLY A 8 4.03 -0.29 -14.56
N ARG A 9 2.77 0.14 -14.46
CA ARG A 9 2.29 1.05 -13.41
C ARG A 9 1.87 0.23 -12.19
N TYR A 10 2.13 0.76 -11.01
CA TYR A 10 1.83 0.11 -9.73
C TYR A 10 0.42 0.45 -9.25
N LEU A 11 -0.33 -0.54 -8.77
CA LEU A 11 -1.62 -0.31 -8.12
C LEU A 11 -1.42 0.32 -6.75
N LEU A 12 -2.01 1.49 -6.53
CA LEU A 12 -2.12 2.13 -5.23
C LEU A 12 -3.58 2.35 -4.86
N ILE A 13 -3.89 2.26 -3.58
CA ILE A 13 -5.16 2.60 -2.95
C ILE A 13 -4.99 3.81 -2.05
N GLU A 14 -5.96 4.73 -2.06
CA GLU A 14 -6.11 5.72 -0.99
C GLU A 14 -6.92 5.07 0.13
N ARG A 15 -6.27 4.91 1.28
CA ARG A 15 -6.85 4.23 2.45
C ARG A 15 -8.03 5.03 3.02
N MET A 16 -9.13 4.36 3.32
CA MET A 16 -10.29 4.95 4.02
C MET A 16 -9.99 5.16 5.51
N LYS A 17 -9.18 4.27 6.10
CA LYS A 17 -8.85 4.26 7.53
C LYS A 17 -7.41 4.71 7.74
N TYR A 18 -7.15 5.32 8.91
CA TYR A 18 -5.80 5.72 9.32
C TYR A 18 -4.79 4.55 9.20
N PRO A 19 -3.55 4.81 8.76
CA PRO A 19 -3.01 6.10 8.31
C PRO A 19 -3.58 6.52 6.93
N ILE A 20 -3.94 7.81 6.81
CA ILE A 20 -4.39 8.39 5.55
C ILE A 20 -3.19 8.52 4.61
N GLY A 21 -3.29 7.99 3.40
CA GLY A 21 -2.19 7.88 2.46
C GLY A 21 -2.51 7.00 1.27
N PHE A 22 -1.73 7.14 0.21
CA PHE A 22 -1.64 6.13 -0.83
C PHE A 22 -0.72 4.99 -0.40
N ALA A 23 -1.19 3.77 -0.53
CA ALA A 23 -0.46 2.55 -0.20
C ALA A 23 -0.68 1.52 -1.30
N CYS A 24 0.19 0.54 -1.47
CA CYS A 24 -0.27 -0.66 -2.18
C CYS A 24 -1.27 -1.41 -1.28
N PRO A 25 -2.16 -2.25 -1.85
CA PRO A 25 -3.05 -3.10 -1.06
C PRO A 25 -2.27 -3.86 0.01
N ALA A 26 -2.80 -3.93 1.24
CA ALA A 26 -2.15 -4.56 2.38
C ALA A 26 -3.10 -4.73 3.57
N GLY A 27 -2.99 -5.86 4.26
CA GLY A 27 -3.66 -6.10 5.53
C GLY A 27 -2.89 -7.03 6.46
N HIS A 28 -3.51 -7.31 7.61
CA HIS A 28 -2.91 -8.12 8.66
C HIS A 28 -3.23 -9.61 8.48
N LEU A 29 -2.44 -10.47 9.13
CA LEU A 29 -2.80 -11.88 9.27
C LEU A 29 -4.04 -12.04 10.15
N GLU A 30 -4.91 -12.96 9.77
CA GLU A 30 -5.92 -13.54 10.66
C GLU A 30 -5.38 -14.78 11.41
N GLU A 31 -6.11 -15.23 12.43
CA GLU A 31 -5.70 -16.39 13.24
C GLU A 31 -5.60 -17.65 12.38
N GLY A 32 -4.44 -18.31 12.43
CA GLY A 32 -4.15 -19.51 11.64
C GLY A 32 -3.81 -19.25 10.17
N GLU A 33 -3.70 -17.99 9.75
CA GLU A 33 -3.43 -17.61 8.37
C GLU A 33 -1.91 -17.49 8.09
N SER A 34 -1.46 -17.97 6.94
CA SER A 34 -0.12 -17.66 6.41
C SER A 34 -0.10 -16.30 5.68
N PHE A 35 1.08 -15.68 5.57
CA PHE A 35 1.24 -14.43 4.82
C PHE A 35 0.73 -14.49 3.37
N GLU A 36 0.87 -15.64 2.70
CA GLU A 36 0.35 -15.82 1.35
C GLU A 36 -1.18 -15.87 1.32
N GLN A 37 -1.80 -16.56 2.29
CA GLN A 37 -3.26 -16.59 2.40
C GLN A 37 -3.81 -15.19 2.68
N ALA A 38 -3.19 -14.46 3.61
CA ALA A 38 -3.56 -13.09 3.93
C ALA A 38 -3.42 -12.18 2.71
N ALA A 39 -2.30 -12.25 2.00
CA ALA A 39 -2.11 -11.46 0.78
C ALA A 39 -3.17 -11.77 -0.28
N LYS A 40 -3.60 -13.02 -0.45
CA LYS A 40 -4.67 -13.38 -1.40
C LYS A 40 -6.03 -12.84 -0.95
N ARG A 41 -6.37 -13.01 0.32
CA ARG A 41 -7.64 -12.56 0.92
C ARG A 41 -7.76 -11.04 0.83
N GLU A 42 -6.78 -10.32 1.36
CA GLU A 42 -6.76 -8.86 1.40
C GLU A 42 -6.76 -8.25 -0.01
N LEU A 43 -6.06 -8.85 -0.98
CA LEU A 43 -6.11 -8.39 -2.37
C LEU A 43 -7.53 -8.44 -2.92
N LYS A 44 -8.25 -9.51 -2.63
CA LYS A 44 -9.62 -9.71 -3.08
C LYS A 44 -10.59 -8.80 -2.32
N GLU A 45 -10.42 -8.65 -1.01
CA GLU A 45 -11.24 -7.80 -0.17
C GLU A 45 -11.09 -6.32 -0.52
N GLU A 46 -9.86 -5.80 -0.63
CA GLU A 46 -9.66 -4.37 -0.85
C GLU A 46 -9.91 -3.94 -2.30
N VAL A 47 -9.55 -4.78 -3.28
CA VAL A 47 -9.49 -4.39 -4.70
C VAL A 47 -10.06 -5.42 -5.68
N GLY A 48 -10.70 -6.50 -5.21
CA GLY A 48 -11.44 -7.45 -6.05
C GLY A 48 -10.58 -8.30 -7.00
N LEU A 49 -9.25 -8.20 -6.91
CA LEU A 49 -8.34 -8.93 -7.79
C LEU A 49 -8.04 -10.33 -7.27
N GLU A 50 -8.06 -11.31 -8.16
CA GLU A 50 -7.67 -12.69 -7.86
C GLU A 50 -6.17 -12.87 -8.07
N ALA A 51 -5.45 -13.39 -7.08
CA ALA A 51 -4.02 -13.65 -7.19
C ALA A 51 -3.75 -14.97 -7.93
N VAL A 52 -3.08 -14.87 -9.09
CA VAL A 52 -2.66 -16.01 -9.92
C VAL A 52 -1.34 -16.60 -9.43
N SER A 53 -0.39 -15.75 -9.03
CA SER A 53 0.89 -16.19 -8.47
C SER A 53 1.46 -15.12 -7.54
N LEU A 54 2.10 -15.54 -6.46
CA LEU A 54 2.80 -14.66 -5.52
C LEU A 54 4.30 -14.99 -5.56
N LYS A 55 5.13 -13.96 -5.54
CA LYS A 55 6.57 -14.08 -5.33
C LYS A 55 6.96 -13.13 -4.20
N GLU A 56 7.48 -13.66 -3.11
CA GLU A 56 8.05 -12.84 -2.05
C GLU A 56 9.25 -12.07 -2.61
N ILE A 57 9.26 -10.76 -2.40
CA ILE A 57 10.32 -9.85 -2.86
C ILE A 57 10.96 -9.06 -1.71
N LEU A 58 10.31 -9.00 -0.55
CA LEU A 58 10.84 -8.38 0.66
C LEU A 58 10.20 -9.01 1.89
N HIS A 59 11.00 -9.21 2.93
CA HIS A 59 10.56 -9.63 4.26
C HIS A 59 11.34 -8.83 5.29
N GLU A 60 10.67 -7.96 6.03
CA GLU A 60 11.32 -7.07 6.98
C GLU A 60 10.46 -6.73 8.19
N LYS A 61 11.09 -6.20 9.23
CA LYS A 61 10.41 -5.61 10.39
C LYS A 61 10.57 -4.10 10.32
N SER A 62 9.46 -3.37 10.35
CA SER A 62 9.47 -1.91 10.30
C SER A 62 8.79 -1.34 11.54
N GLN A 63 9.29 -0.21 12.04
CA GLN A 63 8.56 0.62 12.99
C GLN A 63 7.63 1.56 12.23
N ASN A 64 6.32 1.35 12.34
CA ASN A 64 5.33 2.20 11.67
C ASN A 64 4.04 2.27 12.48
N PRO A 65 3.37 3.44 12.53
CA PRO A 65 2.17 3.63 13.35
C PRO A 65 1.05 2.66 12.94
N CYS A 66 0.55 1.87 13.88
CA CYS A 66 -0.66 1.06 13.69
C CYS A 66 -1.89 1.80 14.24
N ARG A 67 -3.07 1.50 13.69
CA ARG A 67 -4.34 1.85 14.34
C ARG A 67 -4.52 1.12 15.70
N ARG A 68 -3.91 -0.05 15.88
CA ARG A 68 -4.04 -0.86 17.11
C ARG A 68 -3.20 -0.26 18.24
N LYS A 69 -3.78 -0.17 19.45
CA LYS A 69 -3.07 0.28 20.66
C LYS A 69 -1.86 -0.61 20.93
N GLY A 70 -0.67 -0.02 21.06
CA GLY A 70 0.58 -0.73 21.34
C GLY A 70 1.25 -1.39 20.13
N GLY A 71 0.76 -1.14 18.90
CA GLY A 71 1.42 -1.56 17.66
C GLY A 71 2.30 -0.44 17.11
N ASP A 72 3.57 -0.43 17.48
CA ASP A 72 4.61 0.47 16.96
C ASP A 72 5.55 -0.24 15.96
N TRP A 73 5.33 -1.54 15.71
CA TRP A 73 6.08 -2.33 14.75
C TRP A 73 5.19 -3.33 14.00
N HIS A 74 5.63 -3.70 12.80
CA HIS A 74 5.03 -4.75 11.99
C HIS A 74 6.11 -5.62 11.35
N GLU A 75 5.81 -6.89 11.16
CA GLU A 75 6.55 -7.78 10.27
C GLU A 75 5.83 -7.83 8.92
N TRP A 76 6.52 -7.39 7.88
CA TRP A 76 5.98 -7.25 6.54
C TRP A 76 6.55 -8.32 5.62
N LYS A 77 5.67 -8.91 4.81
CA LYS A 77 6.05 -9.61 3.59
C LYS A 77 5.44 -8.92 2.39
N ILE A 78 6.29 -8.49 1.47
CA ILE A 78 5.87 -7.90 0.21
C ILE A 78 5.95 -8.96 -0.87
N TYR A 79 4.83 -9.17 -1.53
CA TYR A 79 4.71 -10.07 -2.67
C TYR A 79 4.55 -9.25 -3.95
N GLU A 80 5.33 -9.58 -4.98
CA GLU A 80 4.97 -9.27 -6.36
C GLU A 80 3.88 -10.27 -6.79
N ILE A 81 2.74 -9.76 -7.25
CA ILE A 81 1.56 -10.58 -7.54
C ILE A 81 1.14 -10.42 -9.01
N LYS A 82 0.98 -11.56 -9.69
CA LYS A 82 0.24 -11.61 -10.96
C LYS A 82 -1.23 -11.82 -10.64
N THR A 83 -2.10 -11.06 -11.28
CA THR A 83 -3.53 -11.05 -10.97
C THR A 83 -4.40 -11.36 -12.17
N ALA A 84 -5.64 -11.77 -11.91
CA ALA A 84 -6.73 -11.86 -12.87
C ALA A 84 -7.94 -11.04 -12.37
N GLY A 85 -8.79 -10.63 -13.31
CA GLY A 85 -9.97 -9.81 -13.04
C GLY A 85 -9.71 -8.31 -13.21
N GLU A 86 -10.69 -7.51 -12.79
CA GLU A 86 -10.67 -6.05 -12.83
C GLU A 86 -10.59 -5.49 -11.40
N VAL A 87 -10.07 -4.27 -11.26
CA VAL A 87 -10.00 -3.60 -9.96
C VAL A 87 -11.41 -3.17 -9.56
N ILE A 88 -11.91 -3.74 -8.47
CA ILE A 88 -13.18 -3.38 -7.83
C ILE A 88 -12.88 -3.06 -6.38
N ILE A 89 -12.97 -1.78 -6.01
CA ILE A 89 -12.63 -1.34 -4.65
C ILE A 89 -13.74 -1.66 -3.66
N GLU A 90 -13.37 -2.06 -2.45
CA GLU A 90 -14.29 -2.14 -1.31
C GLU A 90 -14.40 -0.75 -0.65
N PRO A 91 -15.55 -0.06 -0.78
CA PRO A 91 -15.69 1.34 -0.36
C PRO A 91 -15.53 1.57 1.15
N THR A 92 -15.65 0.53 1.98
CA THR A 92 -15.41 0.65 3.43
C THR A 92 -13.92 0.64 3.82
N GLU A 93 -13.04 0.18 2.92
CA GLU A 93 -11.59 0.10 3.11
C GLU A 93 -10.81 1.07 2.22
N VAL A 94 -11.30 1.31 0.99
CA VAL A 94 -10.60 2.06 -0.05
C VAL A 94 -11.45 3.21 -0.56
N LYS A 95 -10.90 4.43 -0.52
CA LYS A 95 -11.57 5.65 -1.02
C LYS A 95 -11.49 5.79 -2.53
N LYS A 96 -10.32 5.46 -3.11
CA LYS A 96 -10.08 5.37 -4.56
C LYS A 96 -8.81 4.56 -4.82
N TYR A 97 -8.61 4.17 -6.06
CA TYR A 97 -7.35 3.57 -6.52
C TYR A 97 -6.72 4.38 -7.65
N LEU A 98 -5.43 4.16 -7.90
CA LEU A 98 -4.76 4.67 -9.09
C LEU A 98 -3.65 3.72 -9.56
N TRP A 99 -3.40 3.72 -10.87
CA TRP A 99 -2.23 3.09 -11.48
C TRP A 99 -1.10 4.11 -11.60
N SER A 100 -0.07 3.97 -10.77
CA SER A 100 1.02 4.92 -10.66
C SER A 100 2.26 4.48 -11.44
N GLY A 101 2.63 5.27 -12.45
CA GLY A 101 3.96 5.14 -13.07
C GLY A 101 5.05 5.85 -12.26
N PRO A 102 6.34 5.68 -12.61
CA PRO A 102 7.47 6.23 -11.84
C PRO A 102 7.41 7.74 -11.57
N LYS A 103 6.95 8.53 -12.56
CA LYS A 103 6.80 9.99 -12.40
C LYS A 103 5.75 10.35 -11.33
N ASN A 104 4.63 9.62 -11.29
CA ASN A 104 3.57 9.89 -10.32
C ASN A 104 3.95 9.38 -8.93
N LEU A 105 4.62 8.22 -8.85
CA LEU A 105 5.18 7.72 -7.58
C LEU A 105 6.13 8.74 -6.94
N ARG A 106 7.05 9.32 -7.71
CA ARG A 106 7.95 10.37 -7.19
C ARG A 106 7.20 11.59 -6.65
N LYS A 107 6.21 12.09 -7.38
CA LYS A 107 5.37 13.21 -6.90
C LYS A 107 4.65 12.90 -5.59
N LEU A 108 4.09 11.69 -5.46
CA LEU A 108 3.42 11.29 -4.22
C LEU A 108 4.42 11.14 -3.07
N ALA A 109 5.63 10.65 -3.32
CA ALA A 109 6.70 10.53 -2.32
C ALA A 109 7.26 11.89 -1.88
N GLU A 110 7.43 12.85 -2.81
CA GLU A 110 7.77 14.24 -2.54
C GLU A 110 6.72 14.89 -1.63
N ARG A 111 5.43 14.66 -1.92
CA ARG A 111 4.33 15.16 -1.08
C ARG A 111 4.36 14.58 0.34
N THR A 112 4.75 13.32 0.51
CA THR A 112 5.00 12.73 1.84
C THR A 112 6.12 13.47 2.57
N ALA A 113 7.22 13.79 1.89
CA ALA A 113 8.33 14.55 2.49
C ALA A 113 7.92 15.99 2.84
N GLU A 114 7.08 16.64 2.02
CA GLU A 114 6.53 17.97 2.33
C GLU A 114 5.70 17.95 3.62
N ARG A 115 4.85 16.93 3.80
CA ARG A 115 4.09 16.73 5.04
C ARG A 115 5.02 16.54 6.25
N GLU A 116 6.03 15.67 6.14
CA GLU A 116 6.99 15.42 7.22
C GLU A 116 7.80 16.68 7.58
N SER A 117 8.09 17.54 6.61
CA SER A 117 8.75 18.83 6.82
C SER A 117 7.84 19.93 7.40
N GLY A 118 6.55 19.64 7.62
CA GLY A 118 5.56 20.59 8.14
C GLY A 118 5.01 21.59 7.10
N LYS A 119 5.30 21.39 5.81
CA LYS A 119 4.81 22.28 4.73
C LYS A 119 3.34 22.08 4.38
N ILE A 120 2.82 20.88 4.65
CA ILE A 120 1.43 20.50 4.36
C ILE A 120 0.70 20.32 5.68
N SER A 121 -0.42 21.01 5.85
CA SER A 121 -1.28 20.85 7.02
C SER A 121 -1.98 19.49 7.04
N GLU A 122 -2.51 19.07 8.19
CA GLU A 122 -3.29 17.83 8.26
C GLU A 122 -4.54 17.86 7.37
N SER A 123 -5.23 19.01 7.29
CA SER A 123 -6.40 19.16 6.42
C SER A 123 -6.05 19.03 4.94
N GLU A 124 -4.93 19.60 4.52
CA GLU A 124 -4.46 19.49 3.13
C GLU A 124 -3.99 18.05 2.82
N TRP A 125 -3.33 17.39 3.76
CA TRP A 125 -2.97 15.98 3.64
C TRP A 125 -4.20 15.09 3.47
N ASN A 126 -5.23 15.29 4.31
CA ASN A 126 -6.45 14.49 4.25
C ASN A 126 -7.27 14.72 2.97
N ALA A 127 -7.15 15.91 2.35
CA ALA A 127 -7.82 16.22 1.09
C ALA A 127 -7.11 15.57 -0.12
N ASN A 128 -5.77 15.59 -0.12
CA ASN A 128 -4.95 15.04 -1.19
C ASN A 128 -3.63 14.49 -0.60
N PRO A 129 -3.57 13.21 -0.20
CA PRO A 129 -2.40 12.68 0.47
C PRO A 129 -1.27 12.28 -0.51
N GLY A 130 -0.06 12.12 0.02
CA GLY A 130 1.06 11.45 -0.64
C GLY A 130 1.05 9.93 -0.41
N ILE A 131 2.18 9.26 -0.66
CA ILE A 131 2.36 7.83 -0.32
C ILE A 131 2.55 7.69 1.20
N GLU A 132 2.02 6.63 1.79
CA GLU A 132 2.28 6.29 3.19
C GLU A 132 3.80 6.15 3.42
N PRO A 133 4.39 6.74 4.48
CA PRO A 133 5.84 6.70 4.70
C PRO A 133 6.46 5.30 4.59
N VAL A 134 5.81 4.29 5.16
CA VAL A 134 6.29 2.90 5.10
C VAL A 134 6.36 2.38 3.66
N TRP A 135 5.33 2.66 2.85
CA TRP A 135 5.31 2.28 1.43
C TRP A 135 6.33 3.05 0.59
N ARG A 136 6.59 4.33 0.92
CA ARG A 136 7.66 5.10 0.27
C ARG A 136 9.00 4.43 0.51
N ASP A 137 9.25 3.99 1.73
CA ASP A 137 10.53 3.40 2.12
C ASP A 137 10.69 2.00 1.50
N PHE A 138 9.63 1.19 1.46
CA PHE A 138 9.61 -0.06 0.68
C PHE A 138 9.89 0.15 -0.80
N PHE A 139 9.33 1.20 -1.41
CA PHE A 139 9.62 1.50 -2.81
C PHE A 139 11.08 1.90 -3.05
N LYS A 140 11.73 2.59 -2.10
CA LYS A 140 13.17 2.89 -2.18
C LYS A 140 14.00 1.62 -2.04
N GLU A 141 13.69 0.78 -1.06
CA GLU A 141 14.38 -0.49 -0.81
C GLU A 141 14.30 -1.42 -2.03
N LEU A 142 13.14 -1.46 -2.70
CA LEU A 142 12.93 -2.22 -3.93
C LEU A 142 13.51 -1.55 -5.19
N GLY A 143 14.17 -0.39 -5.09
CA GLY A 143 14.74 0.34 -6.22
C GLY A 143 13.70 0.91 -7.21
N ILE A 144 12.46 1.10 -6.76
CA ILE A 144 11.33 1.62 -7.56
C ILE A 144 11.29 3.16 -7.53
N LEU A 145 11.66 3.74 -6.38
CA LEU A 145 11.77 5.20 -6.19
C LEU A 145 13.22 5.69 -6.28
#